data_AF-W5SGL2-F1
#
_entry.id   AF-W5SGL2-F1
#
_cell.length_a   1.000
_cell.length_b   1.000
_cell.length_c   1.000
_cell.angle_alpha   90.00
_cell.angle_beta   90.00
_cell.angle_gamma   90.00
#
_symmetry.space_group_name_H-M   'P 1'
#
loop_
_entity.id
_entity.type
_entity.pdbx_description
1 polymer ?
#
loop_
_entity_poly.entity_id
_entity_poly.type
_entity_poly.pdbx_seq_one_letter_code
_entity_poly.pdbx_strand_id
1 'polypeptide(L)'
;MRFSLQYLAKRLYIKRDRFWEIYTSDEIQSKKTDKSIMNFPILSSDDIDYEYIYSYLKEWIAKKYRDNLEIKIEKIDDNEYLCETSTGALMNNILDLFYKDYKEIFIDNLEKKVVVNEEIEPEIKLSLESLEEGQLENKEEDKIEDSKKTVLN
;
A
#
# COMPACT_ATOMS: atom_id res chain seq x y z
N MET A 1 20.85 -27.07 4.52
CA MET A 1 20.49 -27.09 5.96
C MET A 1 19.03 -26.72 6.09
N ARG A 2 18.23 -27.40 6.93
CA ARG A 2 16.80 -27.11 7.13
C ARG A 2 16.55 -26.42 8.47
N PHE A 3 15.72 -25.40 8.48
CA PHE A 3 15.36 -24.63 9.68
C PHE A 3 14.00 -23.94 9.48
N SER A 4 13.39 -23.49 10.57
CA SER A 4 12.11 -22.77 10.50
C SER A 4 12.29 -21.31 10.12
N LEU A 5 11.25 -20.69 9.56
CA LEU A 5 11.26 -19.24 9.31
C LEU A 5 11.44 -18.42 10.60
N GLN A 6 10.93 -18.91 11.73
CA GLN A 6 11.18 -18.28 13.03
C GLN A 6 12.67 -18.23 13.39
N TYR A 7 13.42 -19.28 13.04
CA TYR A 7 14.87 -19.26 13.22
C TYR A 7 15.51 -18.16 12.37
N LEU A 8 15.09 -18.02 11.11
CA LEU A 8 15.57 -16.94 10.23
C LEU A 8 15.27 -15.55 10.79
N ALA A 9 14.04 -15.34 11.26
CA ALA A 9 13.60 -14.09 11.85
C ALA A 9 14.43 -13.72 13.08
N LYS A 10 14.72 -14.68 13.96
CA LYS A 10 15.60 -14.46 15.12
C LYS A 10 17.00 -14.01 14.69
N ARG A 11 17.56 -14.61 13.63
CA ARG A 11 18.88 -14.24 13.10
C ARG A 11 18.90 -12.83 12.53
N LEU A 12 17.85 -12.42 11.83
CA LEU A 12 17.67 -11.06 11.34
C LEU A 12 17.50 -10.06 12.50
N TYR A 13 16.70 -10.41 13.50
CA TYR A 13 16.43 -9.58 14.68
C TYR A 13 17.66 -9.29 15.55
N ILE A 14 18.56 -10.27 15.70
CA ILE A 14 19.84 -10.05 16.38
C ILE A 14 20.65 -8.93 15.71
N LYS A 15 20.47 -8.75 14.40
CA LYS A 15 21.16 -7.76 13.56
C LYS A 15 20.16 -6.72 13.01
N ARG A 16 19.18 -6.31 13.84
CA ARG A 16 18.14 -5.33 13.46
C ARG A 16 18.68 -3.93 13.22
N ASP A 17 19.85 -3.62 13.75
CA ASP A 17 20.62 -2.40 13.49
C ASP A 17 20.79 -2.15 11.99
N ARG A 18 20.98 -3.20 11.18
CA ARG A 18 21.11 -3.05 9.73
C ARG A 18 19.82 -2.61 9.05
N PHE A 19 18.66 -3.08 9.53
CA PHE A 19 17.36 -2.56 9.07
C PHE A 19 17.22 -1.09 9.43
N TRP A 20 17.64 -0.71 10.63
CA TRP A 20 17.64 0.68 11.09
C TRP A 20 18.56 1.57 10.23
N GLU A 21 19.77 1.13 9.93
CA GLU A 21 20.72 1.82 9.05
C GLU A 21 20.13 2.05 7.65
N ILE A 22 19.46 1.04 7.09
CA ILE A 22 18.82 1.17 5.77
C ILE A 22 17.65 2.17 5.85
N TYR A 23 16.78 2.06 6.87
CA TYR A 23 15.65 2.98 7.05
C TYR A 23 16.13 4.42 7.22
N THR A 24 17.20 4.64 7.98
CA THR A 24 17.77 5.97 8.26
C THR A 24 18.65 6.51 7.14
N SER A 25 18.92 5.73 6.09
CA SER A 25 19.70 6.18 4.94
C SER A 25 19.06 7.37 4.22
N ASP A 26 19.90 8.24 3.66
CA ASP A 26 19.46 9.44 2.93
C ASP A 26 18.46 9.13 1.83
N GLU A 27 18.63 7.98 1.16
CA GLU A 27 17.75 7.58 0.06
C GLU A 27 16.33 7.30 0.52
N ILE A 28 16.17 6.59 1.65
CA ILE A 28 14.86 6.35 2.26
C ILE A 28 14.31 7.64 2.87
N GLN A 29 15.11 8.36 3.66
CA GLN A 29 14.66 9.56 4.35
C GLN A 29 14.31 10.71 3.40
N SER A 30 14.90 10.77 2.20
CA SER A 30 14.51 11.72 1.16
C SER A 30 13.03 11.58 0.77
N LYS A 31 12.48 10.35 0.79
CA LYS A 31 11.07 10.06 0.48
C LYS A 31 10.11 10.67 1.48
N LYS A 32 10.52 10.86 2.74
CA LYS A 32 9.72 11.56 3.76
C LYS A 32 9.39 13.00 3.36
N THR A 33 10.27 13.65 2.60
CA THR A 33 10.08 15.03 2.15
C THR A 33 9.28 15.14 0.84
N ASP A 34 9.02 14.00 0.18
CA ASP A 34 8.25 13.93 -1.05
C ASP A 34 6.76 14.13 -0.75
N LYS A 35 6.20 15.24 -1.23
CA LYS A 35 4.78 15.61 -1.02
C LYS A 35 3.78 14.66 -1.68
N SER A 36 4.26 13.80 -2.60
CA SER A 36 3.43 12.79 -3.25
C SER A 36 3.22 11.56 -2.36
N ILE A 37 4.06 11.32 -1.35
CA ILE A 37 3.97 10.12 -0.52
C ILE A 37 3.01 10.36 0.66
N MET A 38 2.07 9.43 0.87
CA MET A 38 0.98 9.58 1.84
C MET A 38 1.24 8.85 3.15
N ASN A 39 1.92 7.71 3.10
CA ASN A 39 2.00 6.74 4.20
C ASN A 39 3.43 6.53 4.72
N PHE A 40 4.34 7.50 4.57
CA PHE A 40 5.73 7.32 5.01
C PHE A 40 5.78 7.02 6.52
N PRO A 41 6.22 5.82 6.95
CA PRO A 41 6.18 5.44 8.34
C PRO A 41 7.28 6.15 9.13
N ILE A 42 6.93 6.69 10.29
CA ILE A 42 7.88 7.29 11.24
C ILE A 42 8.23 6.20 12.25
N LEU A 43 9.40 5.60 12.08
CA LEU A 43 9.89 4.52 12.94
C LEU A 43 10.97 5.06 13.88
N SER A 44 11.02 4.47 15.08
CA SER A 44 12.13 4.49 16.01
C SER A 44 12.89 3.16 15.93
N SER A 45 14.06 3.08 16.58
CA SER A 45 14.84 1.84 16.64
C SER A 45 14.09 0.70 17.32
N ASP A 46 13.17 1.02 18.23
CA ASP A 46 12.42 0.04 19.02
C ASP A 46 11.25 -0.55 18.24
N ASP A 47 10.76 0.16 17.21
CA ASP A 47 9.70 -0.32 16.32
C ASP A 47 10.19 -1.43 15.38
N ILE A 48 11.51 -1.57 15.17
CA ILE A 48 12.11 -2.68 14.43
C ILE A 48 12.29 -3.88 15.38
N ASP A 49 11.18 -4.35 15.94
CA ASP A 49 11.17 -5.48 16.85
C ASP A 49 11.13 -6.83 16.09
N TYR A 50 10.94 -7.92 16.85
CA TYR A 50 10.86 -9.25 16.26
C TYR A 50 9.61 -9.42 15.37
N GLU A 51 8.48 -8.83 15.76
CA GLU A 51 7.21 -8.96 15.02
C GLU A 51 7.27 -8.17 13.70
N TYR A 52 7.89 -6.99 13.72
CA TYR A 52 8.21 -6.22 12.53
C TYR A 52 9.03 -7.05 11.54
N ILE A 53 10.14 -7.64 11.99
CA ILE A 53 11.02 -8.45 11.14
C ILE A 53 10.33 -9.71 10.62
N TYR A 54 9.50 -10.35 11.46
CA TYR A 54 8.75 -11.52 11.03
C TYR A 54 7.72 -11.16 9.94
N SER A 55 7.07 -10.00 10.07
CA SER A 55 6.12 -9.48 9.08
C SER A 55 6.83 -9.12 7.78
N TYR A 56 7.97 -8.43 7.87
CA TYR A 56 8.84 -8.14 6.73
C TYR A 56 9.23 -9.42 5.97
N LEU A 57 9.64 -10.48 6.68
CA LEU A 57 9.98 -11.76 6.05
C LEU A 57 8.81 -12.35 5.27
N LYS A 58 7.59 -12.33 5.83
CA LYS A 58 6.39 -12.82 5.13
C LYS A 58 6.13 -12.04 3.85
N GLU A 59 6.32 -10.73 3.90
CA GLU A 59 6.12 -9.88 2.74
C GLU A 59 7.21 -10.09 1.67
N TRP A 60 8.47 -10.20 2.10
CA TRP A 60 9.60 -10.53 1.22
C TRP A 60 9.35 -11.84 0.49
N ILE A 61 8.90 -12.86 1.22
CA ILE A 61 8.52 -14.15 0.66
C ILE A 61 7.44 -13.96 -0.41
N ALA A 62 6.35 -13.24 -0.10
CA ALA A 62 5.26 -13.01 -1.04
C ALA A 62 5.70 -12.30 -2.33
N LYS A 63 6.63 -11.34 -2.25
CA LYS A 63 7.12 -10.56 -3.39
C LYS A 63 8.21 -11.27 -4.22
N LYS A 64 9.13 -11.99 -3.57
CA LYS A 64 10.38 -12.48 -4.20
C LYS A 64 10.44 -14.00 -4.41
N TYR A 65 9.34 -14.74 -4.28
CA TYR A 65 9.29 -16.21 -4.36
C TYR A 65 9.81 -16.87 -5.67
N ARG A 66 10.43 -16.15 -6.61
CA ARG A 66 10.68 -16.68 -7.96
C ARG A 66 12.11 -16.68 -8.50
N ASP A 67 13.09 -16.04 -7.87
CA ASP A 67 14.44 -16.00 -8.44
C ASP A 67 15.48 -16.70 -7.55
N ASN A 68 16.42 -17.41 -8.20
CA ASN A 68 17.44 -18.28 -7.60
C ASN A 68 18.20 -17.63 -6.43
N LEU A 69 17.84 -18.01 -5.20
CA LEU A 69 18.50 -17.54 -4.00
C LEU A 69 19.03 -18.75 -3.24
N GLU A 70 20.12 -18.55 -2.49
CA GLU A 70 20.81 -19.58 -1.68
C GLU A 70 19.92 -20.24 -0.61
N ILE A 71 18.64 -19.87 -0.55
CA ILE A 71 17.60 -20.35 0.35
C ILE A 71 16.31 -20.64 -0.45
N LYS A 72 15.77 -21.84 -0.25
CA LYS A 72 14.42 -22.22 -0.62
C LYS A 72 13.52 -22.03 0.59
N ILE A 73 12.37 -21.40 0.42
CA ILE A 73 11.35 -21.28 1.46
C ILE A 73 10.11 -22.00 0.94
N GLU A 74 9.48 -22.81 1.77
CA GLU A 74 8.27 -23.57 1.45
C GLU A 74 7.24 -23.38 2.56
N LYS A 75 6.01 -22.98 2.20
CA LYS A 75 4.89 -22.98 3.13
C LYS A 75 4.49 -24.43 3.40
N ILE A 76 4.50 -24.84 4.66
CA ILE A 76 4.17 -26.20 5.10
C ILE A 76 2.82 -26.27 5.84
N ASP A 77 2.40 -25.15 6.45
CA ASP A 77 1.08 -24.99 7.06
C ASP A 77 0.65 -23.51 6.97
N ASP A 78 -0.57 -23.18 7.39
CA ASP A 78 -1.15 -21.84 7.29
C ASP A 78 -0.24 -20.73 7.84
N ASN A 79 0.53 -21.03 8.89
CA ASN A 79 1.44 -20.10 9.55
C ASN A 79 2.90 -20.59 9.65
N GLU A 80 3.23 -21.73 9.04
CA GLU A 80 4.53 -22.34 9.18
C GLU A 80 5.25 -22.47 7.83
N TYR A 81 6.53 -22.11 7.85
CA TYR A 81 7.41 -22.13 6.69
C TYR A 81 8.69 -22.87 7.02
N LEU A 82 9.05 -23.79 6.13
CA LEU A 82 10.32 -24.50 6.16
C LEU A 82 11.31 -23.79 5.23
N CYS A 83 12.49 -23.48 5.76
CA CYS A 83 13.59 -22.90 5.02
C CYS A 83 14.66 -23.98 4.78
N GLU A 84 15.15 -24.09 3.56
CA GLU A 84 16.22 -25.00 3.17
C GLU A 84 17.31 -24.24 2.41
N THR A 85 18.53 -24.21 2.95
CA THR A 85 19.67 -23.62 2.23
C THR A 85 20.18 -24.56 1.13
N SER A 86 20.68 -23.99 0.04
CA SER A 86 21.48 -24.74 -0.94
C SER A 86 22.79 -25.24 -0.33
N THR A 87 23.41 -26.22 -0.98
CA THR A 87 24.69 -26.79 -0.55
C THR A 87 25.78 -25.73 -0.61
N GLY A 88 26.50 -25.51 0.51
CA GLY A 88 27.58 -24.52 0.60
C GLY A 88 27.14 -23.08 0.87
N ALA A 89 25.83 -22.81 0.91
CA ALA A 89 25.30 -21.50 1.28
C ALA A 89 25.66 -21.12 2.72
N LEU A 90 26.05 -19.86 2.91
CA LEU A 90 26.37 -19.31 4.22
C LEU A 90 25.18 -18.53 4.76
N MET A 91 24.83 -18.75 6.03
CA MET A 91 23.75 -18.02 6.68
C MET A 91 23.94 -16.50 6.59
N ASN A 92 25.18 -16.00 6.65
CA ASN A 92 25.42 -14.55 6.51
C ASN A 92 25.04 -14.01 5.13
N ASN A 93 25.36 -14.73 4.04
CA ASN A 93 24.99 -14.34 2.68
C ASN A 93 23.46 -14.29 2.53
N ILE A 94 22.78 -15.27 3.11
CA ILE A 94 21.31 -15.32 3.15
C ILE A 94 20.77 -14.10 3.91
N LEU A 95 21.34 -13.72 5.05
CA LEU A 95 20.90 -12.53 5.78
C LEU A 95 21.18 -11.24 4.97
N ASP A 96 22.34 -11.14 4.31
CA ASP A 96 22.73 -10.00 3.47
C ASP A 96 21.75 -9.74 2.33
N LEU A 97 21.21 -10.81 1.74
CA LEU A 97 20.15 -10.72 0.75
C LEU A 97 18.90 -10.02 1.29
N PHE A 98 18.41 -10.41 2.48
CA PHE A 98 17.25 -9.75 3.09
C PHE A 98 17.52 -8.27 3.37
N TYR A 99 18.70 -7.93 3.90
CA TYR A 99 19.03 -6.51 4.12
C TYR A 99 19.07 -5.72 2.81
N LYS A 100 19.62 -6.30 1.74
CA LYS A 100 19.67 -5.65 0.42
C LYS A 100 18.27 -5.35 -0.11
N ASP A 101 17.34 -6.30 0.05
CA ASP A 101 15.99 -6.19 -0.49
C ASP A 101 15.05 -5.38 0.41
N TYR A 102 15.37 -5.23 1.71
CA TYR A 102 14.54 -4.46 2.65
C TYR A 102 14.25 -3.07 2.13
N LYS A 103 15.27 -2.40 1.59
CA LYS A 103 15.12 -1.07 1.01
C LYS A 103 14.10 -1.03 -0.12
N GLU A 104 14.18 -1.97 -1.07
CA GLU A 104 13.28 -2.04 -2.23
C GLU A 104 11.85 -2.29 -1.77
N ILE A 105 11.64 -3.27 -0.90
CA ILE A 105 10.33 -3.61 -0.36
C ILE A 105 9.73 -2.46 0.42
N PHE A 106 10.54 -1.77 1.24
CA PHE A 106 10.10 -0.61 2.00
C PHE A 106 9.61 0.50 1.06
N ILE A 107 10.35 0.81 0.00
CA ILE A 107 9.97 1.83 -0.99
C ILE A 107 8.69 1.42 -1.73
N ASP A 108 8.57 0.15 -2.12
CA ASP A 108 7.40 -0.36 -2.85
C ASP A 108 6.10 -0.28 -2.03
N ASN A 109 6.21 -0.27 -0.70
CA ASN A 109 5.06 -0.12 0.20
C ASN A 109 4.64 1.34 0.41
N LEU A 110 5.40 2.31 -0.11
CA LEU A 110 5.03 3.71 -0.02
C LEU A 110 3.91 4.03 -1.02
N GLU A 111 2.75 4.43 -0.50
CA GLU A 111 1.61 4.89 -1.26
C GLU A 111 1.85 6.31 -1.77
N LYS A 112 1.64 6.50 -3.07
CA LYS A 112 1.70 7.80 -3.72
C LYS A 112 0.29 8.35 -3.92
N LYS A 113 0.13 9.68 -3.81
CA LYS A 113 -1.05 10.40 -4.27
C LYS A 113 -1.27 10.04 -5.73
N VAL A 114 -2.40 9.41 -6.02
CA VAL A 114 -2.90 9.33 -7.39
C VAL A 114 -3.27 10.75 -7.77
N VAL A 115 -2.41 11.40 -8.55
CA VAL A 115 -2.82 12.59 -9.28
C VAL A 115 -3.77 12.07 -10.34
N VAL A 116 -5.07 12.08 -10.04
CA VAL A 116 -6.07 12.08 -11.09
C VAL A 116 -5.81 13.38 -11.82
N ASN A 117 -5.06 13.32 -12.91
CA ASN A 117 -5.17 14.33 -13.93
C ASN A 117 -6.63 14.23 -14.37
N GLU A 118 -7.47 15.07 -13.79
CA GLU A 118 -8.71 15.50 -14.41
C GLU A 118 -8.32 16.25 -15.70
N GLU A 119 -7.78 15.54 -16.68
CA GLU A 119 -8.14 15.80 -18.06
C GLU A 119 -9.62 15.42 -18.13
N ILE A 120 -10.46 16.36 -17.70
CA ILE A 120 -11.87 16.34 -18.03
C ILE A 120 -11.88 16.43 -19.55
N GLU A 121 -12.06 15.28 -20.20
CA GLU A 121 -12.51 15.27 -21.59
C GLU A 121 -13.79 16.14 -21.65
N PRO A 122 -13.86 17.13 -22.56
CA PRO A 122 -14.95 18.10 -22.59
C PRO A 122 -16.34 17.48 -22.82
N GLU A 123 -16.45 16.19 -23.10
CA GLU A 123 -17.71 15.49 -23.34
C GLU A 123 -18.56 15.29 -22.07
N ILE A 124 -17.96 15.23 -20.87
CA ILE A 124 -18.74 15.00 -19.64
C ILE A 124 -19.45 16.28 -19.16
N LYS A 125 -18.91 17.47 -19.49
CA LYS A 125 -19.52 18.75 -19.11
C LYS A 125 -20.86 18.99 -19.81
N LEU A 126 -20.97 18.61 -21.09
CA LEU A 126 -22.23 18.71 -21.85
C LEU A 126 -23.34 17.80 -21.29
N SER A 127 -22.98 16.68 -20.69
CA SER A 127 -23.94 15.70 -20.16
C SER A 127 -24.53 16.13 -18.81
N LEU A 128 -23.80 16.94 -18.02
CA LEU A 128 -24.26 17.45 -16.73
C LEU A 128 -25.12 18.72 -16.87
N GLU A 129 -24.76 19.63 -17.79
CA GLU A 129 -25.54 20.84 -18.06
C GLU A 129 -26.91 20.52 -18.70
N SER A 130 -26.99 19.47 -19.52
CA SER A 130 -28.26 19.01 -20.12
C SER A 130 -29.18 18.23 -19.17
N LEU A 131 -28.67 17.76 -18.02
CA LEU A 131 -29.47 17.13 -16.97
C LEU A 131 -30.09 18.14 -16.00
N GLU A 132 -29.45 19.30 -15.79
CA GLU A 132 -29.98 20.37 -14.94
C GLU A 132 -31.05 21.22 -15.65
N GLU A 133 -30.96 21.43 -16.97
CA GLU A 133 -32.00 22.15 -17.72
C GLU A 133 -33.31 21.34 -17.85
N GLY A 134 -33.25 20.01 -17.79
CA GLY A 134 -34.40 19.13 -17.94
C GLY A 134 -35.36 19.03 -16.73
N GLN A 135 -35.05 19.67 -15.60
CA GLN A 135 -35.91 19.62 -14.40
C GLN A 135 -36.60 20.95 -14.03
N LEU A 136 -36.39 22.02 -14.78
CA LEU A 136 -37.03 23.32 -14.51
C LEU A 136 -38.30 23.61 -15.34
N GLU A 137 -38.66 22.76 -16.32
CA GLU A 137 -39.73 23.06 -17.28
C GLU A 137 -41.09 22.38 -17.03
N ASN A 138 -41.38 21.88 -15.83
CA ASN A 138 -42.71 21.36 -15.52
C ASN A 138 -43.24 21.87 -14.17
N LYS A 139 -43.58 23.16 -14.09
CA LYS A 139 -44.55 23.67 -13.09
C LYS A 139 -45.07 25.08 -13.39
N GLU A 140 -45.58 25.32 -14.59
CA GLU A 140 -46.43 26.45 -14.97
C GLU A 140 -47.00 26.02 -16.34
N GLU A 141 -48.29 25.96 -16.65
CA GLU A 141 -49.49 26.63 -16.17
C GLU A 141 -50.70 25.73 -16.50
N ASP A 142 -51.79 25.83 -15.72
CA ASP A 142 -53.12 25.87 -16.37
C ASP A 142 -54.11 26.60 -15.44
N LYS A 143 -54.43 27.84 -15.81
CA LYS A 143 -55.68 28.53 -15.44
C LYS A 143 -56.59 28.31 -16.67
N ILE A 144 -57.88 28.02 -16.58
CA ILE A 144 -58.99 28.91 -16.18
C ILE A 144 -60.25 28.04 -16.34
N GLU A 145 -61.16 28.01 -15.36
CA GLU A 145 -62.58 28.26 -15.71
C GLU A 145 -63.42 28.77 -14.55
N ASP A 146 -64.28 29.69 -14.96
CA ASP A 146 -65.07 30.67 -14.24
C ASP A 146 -66.33 30.05 -13.62
N SER A 147 -66.69 30.46 -12.40
CA SER A 147 -68.09 30.45 -11.93
C SER A 147 -68.27 31.21 -10.62
N LYS A 148 -68.63 32.50 -10.78
CA LYS A 148 -69.76 33.19 -10.13
C LYS A 148 -70.00 33.04 -8.61
N LYS A 149 -70.14 34.24 -8.03
CA LYS A 149 -71.24 34.72 -7.15
C LYS A 149 -70.86 34.98 -5.68
N THR A 150 -70.56 36.26 -5.43
CA THR A 150 -71.22 37.16 -4.46
C THR A 150 -71.91 36.53 -3.24
N VAL A 151 -71.49 36.95 -2.03
CA VAL A 151 -72.26 37.60 -0.93
C VAL A 151 -71.31 37.65 0.29
N LEU A 152 -70.75 38.81 0.69
CA LEU A 152 -71.27 39.80 1.65
C LEU A 152 -71.49 39.27 3.09
N ASN A 153 -70.65 39.81 3.99
CA ASN A 153 -70.65 39.79 5.47
C ASN A 153 -70.32 38.50 6.22
#